data_AF-A0A2K3DEN2-F1
#
_entry.id   AF-A0A2K3DEN2-F1
#
_cell.length_a   1.000
_cell.length_b   1.000
_cell.length_c   1.000
_cell.angle_alpha   90.00
_cell.angle_beta   90.00
_cell.angle_gamma   90.00
#
_symmetry.space_group_name_H-M   'P 1'
#
loop_
_entity.id
_entity.type
_entity.pdbx_description
1 polymer ?
#
loop_
_entity_poly.entity_id
_entity_poly.type
_entity_poly.pdbx_seq_one_letter_code
_entity_poly.pdbx_strand_id
1 'polypeptide(L)'
;MTPGVDSGSWGKSWRCAGRRLGIKEEVIRGNLDKMEALLPELTPDVNKMRAADWAKLAKDINQVAMMLVVIKTSYPGANVGKIVSRAPKILLQSPEQLQADAAVIRKVLAGAPNADSIIEEVPYLMSPPALAQSLSNVSRWYNTKDPVSMISKNPKLLLNVEEADLEADPLYGLSLNLSTIDTWDFGLQKVGGGGGGGGTDGDAATAAPAPAQPQPQRA
;
A
#
# COMPACT_ATOMS: atom_id res chain seq x y z
N MET A 1 -26.57 -26.72 6.87
CA MET A 1 -26.78 -26.27 5.48
C MET A 1 -26.17 -24.89 5.37
N THR A 2 -24.95 -24.82 4.82
CA THR A 2 -24.38 -23.54 4.42
C THR A 2 -25.24 -22.98 3.28
N PRO A 3 -25.68 -21.72 3.34
CA PRO A 3 -26.42 -21.12 2.23
C PRO A 3 -25.51 -21.12 1.01
N GLY A 4 -25.86 -21.91 -0.01
CA GLY A 4 -25.05 -22.02 -1.22
C GLY A 4 -24.99 -20.70 -1.99
N VAL A 5 -24.05 -20.61 -2.93
CA VAL A 5 -23.75 -19.45 -3.82
C VAL A 5 -25.01 -18.78 -4.44
N ASP A 6 -26.11 -19.52 -4.59
CA ASP A 6 -27.39 -19.02 -5.15
C ASP A 6 -28.33 -18.35 -4.13
N SER A 7 -28.10 -18.58 -2.84
CA SER A 7 -28.87 -18.09 -1.69
C SER A 7 -28.02 -17.26 -0.70
N GLY A 8 -26.70 -17.22 -0.91
CA GLY A 8 -25.70 -16.62 -0.03
C GLY A 8 -25.11 -15.30 -0.54
N SER A 9 -23.90 -14.99 -0.04
CA SER A 9 -23.21 -13.70 -0.14
C SER A 9 -22.88 -13.24 -1.58
N TRP A 10 -22.93 -14.14 -2.57
CA TRP A 10 -22.57 -13.89 -3.97
C TRP A 10 -23.71 -13.34 -4.85
N GLY A 11 -24.97 -13.49 -4.42
CA GLY A 11 -26.15 -13.02 -5.17
C GLY A 11 -26.36 -13.72 -6.53
N LYS A 12 -27.18 -13.12 -7.41
CA LYS A 12 -27.54 -13.68 -8.74
C LYS A 12 -26.75 -13.11 -9.92
N SER A 13 -25.96 -12.06 -9.70
CA SER A 13 -25.36 -11.20 -10.72
C SER A 13 -24.16 -11.85 -11.45
N TRP A 14 -23.45 -12.78 -10.79
CA TRP A 14 -22.33 -13.51 -11.39
C TRP A 14 -22.77 -14.45 -12.52
N ARG A 15 -24.00 -14.97 -12.51
CA ARG A 15 -24.50 -15.87 -13.58
C ARG A 15 -24.52 -15.21 -14.95
N CYS A 16 -25.01 -13.97 -15.02
CA CYS A 16 -25.06 -13.20 -16.26
C CYS A 16 -23.65 -12.85 -16.75
N ALA A 17 -22.73 -12.52 -15.85
CA ALA A 17 -21.33 -12.26 -16.18
C ALA A 17 -20.60 -13.52 -16.67
N GLY A 18 -20.79 -14.65 -15.99
CA GLY A 18 -20.22 -15.95 -16.35
C GLY A 18 -20.62 -16.42 -17.75
N ARG A 19 -21.90 -16.26 -18.08
CA ARG A 19 -22.42 -16.57 -19.42
C ARG A 19 -21.74 -15.72 -20.51
N ARG A 20 -21.49 -14.43 -20.24
CA ARG A 20 -20.78 -13.55 -21.17
C ARG A 20 -19.30 -13.94 -21.37
N LEU A 21 -18.71 -14.61 -20.38
CA LEU A 21 -17.35 -15.14 -20.47
C LEU A 21 -17.28 -16.53 -21.13
N GLY A 22 -18.42 -17.11 -21.53
CA GLY A 22 -18.50 -18.42 -22.18
C GLY A 22 -18.23 -19.60 -21.24
N ILE A 23 -18.30 -19.39 -19.92
CA ILE A 23 -18.00 -20.43 -18.92
C ILE A 23 -19.30 -21.10 -18.48
N LYS A 24 -19.27 -22.42 -18.30
CA LYS A 24 -20.39 -23.19 -17.75
C LYS A 24 -20.68 -22.76 -16.32
N GLU A 25 -21.97 -22.61 -16.00
CA GLU A 25 -22.44 -22.10 -14.71
C GLU A 25 -21.97 -22.98 -13.54
N GLU A 26 -21.94 -24.29 -13.74
CA GLU A 26 -21.54 -25.28 -12.73
C GLU A 26 -20.07 -25.11 -12.31
N VAL A 27 -19.20 -24.76 -13.27
CA VAL A 27 -17.78 -24.53 -13.01
C VAL A 27 -17.59 -23.26 -12.19
N ILE A 28 -18.29 -22.19 -12.55
CA ILE A 28 -18.24 -20.93 -11.78
C ILE A 28 -18.76 -21.15 -10.38
N ARG A 29 -19.91 -21.83 -10.21
CA ARG A 29 -20.49 -22.13 -8.90
C ARG A 29 -19.49 -22.89 -8.02
N GLY A 30 -18.89 -23.97 -8.55
CA GLY A 30 -17.91 -24.76 -7.81
C GLY A 30 -16.62 -23.99 -7.49
N ASN A 31 -16.21 -23.03 -8.32
CA ASN A 31 -15.05 -22.19 -8.03
C ASN A 31 -15.37 -21.07 -7.02
N LEU A 32 -16.60 -20.55 -7.00
CA LEU A 32 -17.07 -19.63 -5.98
C LEU A 32 -17.14 -20.30 -4.60
N ASP A 33 -17.63 -21.55 -4.51
CA ASP A 33 -17.60 -22.33 -3.28
C ASP A 33 -16.16 -22.51 -2.74
N LYS A 34 -15.20 -22.79 -3.64
CA LYS A 34 -13.78 -22.86 -3.27
C LYS A 34 -13.21 -21.52 -2.84
N MET A 35 -13.63 -20.42 -3.46
CA MET A 35 -13.20 -19.07 -3.10
C MET A 35 -13.68 -18.68 -1.70
N GLU A 36 -14.93 -19.03 -1.37
CA GLU A 36 -15.46 -18.86 -0.02
C GLU A 36 -14.70 -19.69 1.02
N ALA A 37 -14.29 -20.91 0.66
CA ALA A 37 -13.45 -21.73 1.54
C ALA A 37 -12.03 -21.15 1.74
N LEU A 38 -11.45 -20.51 0.71
CA LEU A 38 -10.16 -19.84 0.80
C LEU A 38 -10.23 -18.53 1.59
N LEU A 39 -11.35 -17.81 1.50
CA LEU A 39 -11.55 -16.49 2.07
C LEU A 39 -12.90 -16.40 2.77
N PRO A 40 -13.05 -17.03 3.94
CA PRO A 40 -14.33 -17.03 4.66
C PRO A 40 -14.75 -15.63 5.14
N GLU A 41 -13.78 -14.71 5.31
CA GLU A 41 -14.03 -13.31 5.67
C GLU A 41 -14.46 -12.45 4.46
N LEU A 42 -14.34 -12.96 3.23
CA LEU A 42 -14.69 -12.23 2.04
C LEU A 42 -16.20 -12.25 1.83
N THR A 43 -16.82 -11.10 2.08
CA THR A 43 -18.19 -10.84 1.67
C THR A 43 -18.18 -10.15 0.31
N PRO A 44 -18.70 -10.77 -0.76
CA PRO A 44 -18.78 -10.16 -2.07
C PRO A 44 -19.62 -8.89 -2.00
N ASP A 45 -18.98 -7.75 -2.27
CA ASP A 45 -19.61 -6.44 -2.24
C ASP A 45 -19.55 -5.83 -3.65
N VAL A 46 -20.74 -5.58 -4.21
CA VAL A 46 -20.88 -5.00 -5.54
C VAL A 46 -20.44 -3.54 -5.62
N ASN A 47 -20.41 -2.83 -4.48
CA ASN A 47 -19.88 -1.47 -4.41
C ASN A 47 -18.35 -1.47 -4.55
N LYS A 48 -17.69 -2.51 -4.04
CA LYS A 48 -16.22 -2.66 -4.10
C LYS A 48 -15.74 -3.26 -5.41
N MET A 49 -16.49 -4.18 -6.00
CA MET A 49 -16.11 -4.82 -7.26
C MET A 49 -17.31 -5.30 -8.06
N ARG A 50 -17.29 -5.05 -9.38
CA ARG A 50 -18.39 -5.39 -10.28
C ARG A 50 -18.55 -6.90 -10.40
N ALA A 51 -19.78 -7.37 -10.62
CA ALA A 51 -20.08 -8.79 -10.82
C ALA A 51 -19.28 -9.45 -11.96
N ALA A 52 -18.93 -8.67 -13.00
CA ALA A 52 -18.08 -9.14 -14.10
C ALA A 52 -16.67 -9.50 -13.64
N ASP A 53 -16.11 -8.74 -12.71
CA ASP A 53 -14.76 -8.97 -12.18
C ASP A 53 -14.76 -10.14 -11.18
N TRP A 54 -15.81 -10.29 -10.37
CA TRP A 54 -16.03 -11.50 -9.58
C TRP A 54 -16.08 -12.76 -10.46
N ALA A 55 -16.77 -12.70 -11.60
CA ALA A 55 -16.80 -13.81 -12.55
C ALA A 55 -15.43 -14.10 -13.19
N LYS A 56 -14.58 -13.08 -13.39
CA LYS A 56 -13.18 -13.29 -13.82
C LYS A 56 -12.37 -14.02 -12.75
N LEU A 57 -12.49 -13.64 -11.48
CA LEU A 57 -11.81 -14.36 -10.40
C LEU A 57 -12.30 -15.81 -10.30
N ALA A 58 -13.61 -16.03 -10.42
CA ALA A 58 -14.19 -17.37 -10.39
C ALA A 58 -13.79 -18.24 -11.60
N LYS A 59 -13.34 -17.63 -12.70
CA LYS A 59 -12.80 -18.36 -13.85
C LYS A 59 -11.51 -19.09 -13.51
N ASP A 60 -10.64 -18.46 -12.72
CA ASP A 60 -9.33 -19.00 -12.36
C ASP A 60 -9.08 -18.90 -10.86
N ILE A 61 -9.56 -19.93 -10.15
CA ILE A 61 -9.37 -20.04 -8.70
C ILE A 61 -7.90 -20.28 -8.31
N ASN A 62 -7.10 -20.87 -9.20
CA ASN A 62 -5.69 -21.12 -8.93
C ASN A 62 -4.91 -19.80 -8.91
N GLN A 63 -5.21 -18.90 -9.85
CA GLN A 63 -4.67 -17.54 -9.81
C GLN A 63 -5.01 -16.84 -8.49
N VAL A 64 -6.26 -16.92 -8.03
CA VAL A 64 -6.66 -16.35 -6.73
C VAL A 64 -5.83 -16.94 -5.59
N ALA A 65 -5.68 -18.26 -5.52
CA ALA A 65 -4.86 -18.91 -4.49
C ALA A 65 -3.40 -18.44 -4.55
N MET A 66 -2.80 -18.32 -5.74
CA MET A 66 -1.45 -17.80 -5.91
C MET A 66 -1.34 -16.34 -5.43
N MET A 67 -2.33 -15.50 -5.74
CA MET A 67 -2.37 -14.12 -5.26
C MET A 67 -2.38 -14.05 -3.74
N LEU A 68 -3.16 -14.89 -3.07
CA LEU A 68 -3.18 -14.95 -1.60
C LEU A 68 -1.81 -15.36 -1.02
N VAL A 69 -1.12 -16.31 -1.67
CA VAL A 69 0.25 -16.69 -1.30
C VAL A 69 1.22 -15.53 -1.50
N VAL A 70 1.13 -14.80 -2.60
CA VAL A 70 1.97 -13.62 -2.84
C VAL A 70 1.73 -12.56 -1.77
N ILE A 71 0.47 -12.21 -1.46
CA ILE A 71 0.16 -11.24 -0.39
C ILE A 71 0.77 -11.72 0.94
N LYS A 72 0.60 -13.00 1.29
CA LYS A 72 1.10 -13.55 2.56
C LYS A 72 2.62 -13.60 2.64
N THR A 73 3.30 -13.88 1.53
CA THR A 73 4.77 -13.94 1.49
C THR A 73 5.39 -12.54 1.48
N SER A 74 4.76 -11.57 0.84
CA SER A 74 5.19 -10.17 0.82
C SER A 74 4.93 -9.43 2.14
N TYR A 75 3.83 -9.74 2.82
CA TYR A 75 3.37 -9.10 4.05
C TYR A 75 3.05 -10.14 5.13
N PRO A 76 4.06 -10.80 5.72
CA PRO A 76 3.86 -11.94 6.61
C PRO A 76 3.09 -11.58 7.89
N GLY A 77 3.18 -10.35 8.38
CA GLY A 77 2.46 -9.86 9.54
C GLY A 77 1.02 -9.43 9.27
N ALA A 78 0.61 -9.32 8.00
CA ALA A 78 -0.72 -8.85 7.64
C ALA A 78 -1.76 -9.97 7.59
N ASN A 79 -3.01 -9.62 7.89
CA ASN A 79 -4.18 -10.45 7.64
C ASN A 79 -4.65 -10.27 6.18
N VAL A 80 -4.40 -11.30 5.37
CA VAL A 80 -4.78 -11.35 3.96
C VAL A 80 -6.29 -11.26 3.74
N GLY A 81 -7.09 -11.91 4.61
CA GLY A 81 -8.55 -11.87 4.55
C GLY A 81 -9.08 -10.43 4.66
N LYS A 82 -8.57 -9.67 5.64
CA LYS A 82 -8.89 -8.25 5.79
C LYS A 82 -8.47 -7.41 4.59
N ILE A 83 -7.25 -7.59 4.09
CA ILE A 83 -6.75 -6.89 2.90
C ILE A 83 -7.70 -7.08 1.72
N VAL A 84 -8.03 -8.34 1.41
CA VAL A 84 -8.88 -8.68 0.27
C VAL A 84 -10.33 -8.26 0.49
N SER A 85 -10.85 -8.33 1.72
CA SER A 85 -12.21 -7.85 2.04
C SER A 85 -12.38 -6.34 1.85
N ARG A 86 -11.29 -5.58 2.05
CA ARG A 86 -11.26 -4.12 1.87
C ARG A 86 -11.01 -3.74 0.41
N ALA A 87 -10.05 -4.39 -0.26
CA ALA A 87 -9.68 -4.10 -1.64
C ALA A 87 -9.69 -5.37 -2.53
N PRO A 88 -10.87 -5.93 -2.86
CA PRO A 88 -10.96 -7.19 -3.61
C PRO A 88 -10.39 -7.10 -5.03
N LYS A 89 -10.33 -5.89 -5.62
CA LYS A 89 -9.75 -5.64 -6.95
C LYS A 89 -8.28 -6.03 -7.05
N ILE A 90 -7.54 -6.12 -5.93
CA ILE A 90 -6.15 -6.56 -5.94
C ILE A 90 -5.99 -7.95 -6.56
N LEU A 91 -7.00 -8.82 -6.39
CA LEU A 91 -6.97 -10.17 -6.93
C LEU A 91 -7.08 -10.23 -8.46
N LEU A 92 -7.41 -9.11 -9.12
CA LEU A 92 -7.47 -9.03 -10.59
C LEU A 92 -6.10 -8.81 -11.23
N GLN A 93 -5.08 -8.47 -10.44
CA GLN A 93 -3.71 -8.35 -10.90
C GLN A 93 -3.08 -9.72 -11.17
N SER A 94 -1.93 -9.74 -11.84
CA SER A 94 -1.13 -10.96 -11.95
C SER A 94 -0.26 -11.14 -10.68
N PRO A 95 0.05 -12.39 -10.29
CA PRO A 95 0.94 -12.66 -9.16
C PRO A 95 2.31 -12.00 -9.30
N GLU A 96 2.85 -11.97 -10.51
CA GLU A 96 4.16 -11.38 -10.82
C GLU A 96 4.15 -9.87 -10.63
N GLN A 97 3.08 -9.20 -11.10
CA GLN A 97 2.93 -7.76 -10.93
C GLN A 97 2.80 -7.40 -9.44
N LEU A 98 1.94 -8.11 -8.70
CA LEU A 98 1.78 -7.87 -7.27
C LEU A 98 3.09 -8.10 -6.49
N GLN A 99 3.86 -9.12 -6.85
CA GLN A 99 5.15 -9.38 -6.23
C GLN A 99 6.16 -8.25 -6.51
N ALA A 100 6.21 -7.75 -7.75
CA ALA A 100 7.08 -6.64 -8.12
C ALA A 100 6.69 -5.35 -7.39
N ASP A 101 5.39 -5.05 -7.33
CA ASP A 101 4.85 -3.89 -6.63
C ASP A 101 5.14 -3.96 -5.13
N ALA A 102 4.93 -5.12 -4.52
CA ALA A 102 5.23 -5.33 -3.11
C ALA A 102 6.72 -5.12 -2.80
N ALA A 103 7.63 -5.53 -3.69
CA ALA A 103 9.06 -5.29 -3.51
C ALA A 103 9.41 -3.79 -3.48
N VAL A 104 8.76 -2.98 -4.33
CA VAL A 104 8.94 -1.53 -4.33
C VAL A 104 8.37 -0.92 -3.05
N ILE A 105 7.14 -1.28 -2.69
CA ILE A 105 6.46 -0.77 -1.49
C ILE A 105 7.25 -1.08 -0.22
N ARG A 106 7.79 -2.30 -0.12
CA ARG A 106 8.63 -2.72 1.02
C ARG A 106 9.91 -1.89 1.15
N LYS A 107 10.50 -1.47 0.03
CA LYS A 107 11.66 -0.56 0.05
C LYS A 107 11.27 0.84 0.54
N VAL A 108 10.15 1.38 0.04
CA VAL A 108 9.65 2.71 0.44
C VAL A 108 9.26 2.72 1.92
N LEU A 109 8.62 1.66 2.41
CA LEU A 109 8.21 1.52 3.80
C LEU A 109 9.30 0.92 4.71
N ALA A 110 10.55 0.80 4.26
CA ALA A 110 11.61 0.18 5.05
C ALA A 110 11.89 0.93 6.38
N GLY A 111 11.61 2.24 6.43
CA GLY A 111 11.71 3.04 7.66
C GLY A 111 10.52 2.91 8.60
N ALA A 112 9.43 2.26 8.18
CA ALA A 112 8.24 2.05 9.01
C ALA A 112 8.36 0.77 9.85
N PRO A 113 8.26 0.84 11.19
CA PRO A 113 8.35 -0.34 12.05
C PRO A 113 7.17 -1.31 11.88
N ASN A 114 6.06 -0.84 11.31
CA ASN A 114 4.79 -1.55 11.18
C ASN A 114 4.27 -1.58 9.73
N ALA A 115 5.18 -1.74 8.75
CA ALA A 115 4.84 -1.74 7.32
C ALA A 115 3.67 -2.68 6.95
N ASP A 116 3.67 -3.90 7.49
CA ASP A 116 2.61 -4.87 7.22
C ASP A 116 1.25 -4.42 7.77
N SER A 117 1.23 -3.77 8.94
CA SER A 117 0.00 -3.22 9.52
C SER A 117 -0.50 -1.98 8.77
N ILE A 118 0.40 -1.16 8.21
CA ILE A 118 0.02 -0.04 7.32
C ILE A 118 -0.74 -0.58 6.10
N ILE A 119 -0.22 -1.65 5.48
CA ILE A 119 -0.82 -2.29 4.31
C ILE A 119 -2.13 -3.00 4.66
N GLU A 120 -2.22 -3.66 5.82
CA GLU A 120 -3.47 -4.25 6.29
C GLU A 120 -4.55 -3.18 6.47
N GLU A 121 -4.21 -2.04 7.07
CA GLU A 121 -5.14 -0.93 7.33
C GLU A 121 -5.54 -0.18 6.06
N VAL A 122 -4.60 -0.02 5.12
CA VAL A 122 -4.80 0.76 3.90
C VAL A 122 -4.36 -0.04 2.66
N PRO A 123 -5.15 -1.04 2.22
CA PRO A 123 -4.77 -1.93 1.13
C PRO A 123 -4.57 -1.26 -0.23
N TYR A 124 -5.17 -0.08 -0.46
CA TYR A 124 -4.96 0.64 -1.73
C TYR A 124 -3.49 1.05 -1.93
N LEU A 125 -2.69 1.13 -0.85
CA LEU A 125 -1.24 1.38 -0.92
C LEU A 125 -0.45 0.21 -1.50
N MET A 126 -1.09 -0.92 -1.78
CA MET A 126 -0.50 -2.05 -2.51
C MET A 126 -0.25 -1.75 -4.01
N SER A 127 -0.30 -0.47 -4.39
CA SER A 127 0.08 0.08 -5.70
C SER A 127 1.17 1.13 -5.51
N PRO A 128 2.37 0.99 -6.11
CA PRO A 128 3.46 1.96 -5.95
C PRO A 128 3.08 3.40 -6.36
N PRO A 129 2.36 3.64 -7.47
CA PRO A 129 1.82 4.97 -7.78
C PRO A 129 0.95 5.55 -6.66
N ALA A 130 0.03 4.75 -6.11
CA ALA A 130 -0.88 5.20 -5.06
C ALA A 130 -0.13 5.50 -3.75
N LEU A 131 0.89 4.71 -3.41
CA LEU A 131 1.76 4.97 -2.27
C LEU A 131 2.55 6.28 -2.45
N ALA A 132 3.17 6.48 -3.61
CA ALA A 132 3.93 7.70 -3.91
C ALA A 132 3.06 8.96 -3.82
N GLN A 133 1.86 8.90 -4.41
CA GLN A 133 0.90 10.00 -4.35
C GLN A 133 0.44 10.27 -2.91
N SER A 134 0.15 9.23 -2.15
CA SER A 134 -0.26 9.35 -0.73
C SER A 134 0.83 10.01 0.12
N LEU A 135 2.09 9.61 -0.06
CA LEU A 135 3.23 10.19 0.63
C LEU A 135 3.45 11.66 0.27
N SER A 136 3.31 12.01 -1.02
CA SER A 136 3.36 13.38 -1.51
C SER A 136 2.27 14.25 -0.88
N ASN A 137 1.03 13.74 -0.84
CA ASN A 137 -0.10 14.43 -0.23
C ASN A 137 0.11 14.64 1.28
N VAL A 138 0.55 13.62 2.00
CA VAL A 138 0.86 13.72 3.43
C VAL A 138 1.98 14.72 3.70
N SER A 139 3.05 14.72 2.89
CA SER A 139 4.12 15.71 3.00
C SER A 139 3.59 17.14 2.86
N ARG A 140 2.70 17.38 1.89
CA ARG A 140 2.09 18.70 1.64
C ARG A 140 1.12 19.13 2.74
N TRP A 141 0.19 18.26 3.14
CA TRP A 141 -0.85 18.61 4.11
C TRP A 141 -0.32 18.92 5.50
N TYR A 142 0.74 18.21 5.91
CA TYR A 142 1.31 18.31 7.24
C TYR A 142 2.67 19.00 7.27
N ASN A 143 3.14 19.49 6.11
CA ASN A 143 4.44 20.14 5.95
C ASN A 143 5.60 19.32 6.57
N THR A 144 5.58 18.00 6.36
CA THR A 144 6.62 17.09 6.89
C THR A 144 7.64 16.73 5.83
N LYS A 145 8.87 16.49 6.28
CA LYS A 145 9.93 15.87 5.48
C LYS A 145 9.96 14.35 5.58
N ASP A 146 9.25 13.78 6.57
CA ASP A 146 9.15 12.34 6.81
C ASP A 146 7.67 11.88 6.84
N PRO A 147 7.04 11.72 5.66
CA PRO A 147 5.66 11.26 5.57
C PRO A 147 5.49 9.78 5.99
N VAL A 148 6.53 8.96 5.89
CA VAL A 148 6.50 7.54 6.25
C VAL A 148 6.31 7.36 7.75
N SER A 149 7.08 8.09 8.56
CA SER A 149 6.92 8.08 10.03
C SER A 149 5.55 8.59 10.48
N MET A 150 4.97 9.56 9.77
CA MET A 150 3.62 10.05 10.08
C MET A 150 2.54 9.01 9.79
N ILE A 151 2.58 8.37 8.62
CA ILE A 151 1.63 7.30 8.27
C ILE A 151 1.79 6.11 9.22
N SER A 152 3.02 5.80 9.64
CA SER A 152 3.29 4.72 10.60
C SER A 152 2.56 4.91 11.94
N LYS A 153 2.38 6.17 12.38
CA LYS A 153 1.66 6.51 13.62
C LYS A 153 0.15 6.40 13.46
N ASN A 154 -0.39 6.77 12.30
CA ASN A 154 -1.82 6.69 12.03
C ASN A 154 -2.10 6.48 10.53
N PRO A 155 -2.19 5.22 10.06
CA PRO A 155 -2.46 4.93 8.65
C PRO A 155 -3.83 5.44 8.17
N LYS A 156 -4.81 5.56 9.09
CA LYS A 156 -6.18 5.95 8.76
C LYS A 156 -6.33 7.37 8.22
N LEU A 157 -5.29 8.20 8.35
CA LEU A 157 -5.23 9.53 7.72
C LEU A 157 -5.42 9.46 6.20
N LEU A 158 -5.16 8.31 5.60
CA LEU A 158 -5.24 8.07 4.16
C LEU A 158 -6.61 7.58 3.68
N LEU A 159 -7.48 7.11 4.56
CA LEU A 159 -8.79 6.55 4.18
C LEU A 159 -9.76 7.62 3.68
N ASN A 160 -9.63 8.87 4.15
CA ASN A 160 -10.46 10.00 3.70
C ASN A 160 -10.07 10.53 2.31
N VAL A 161 -8.96 10.05 1.75
CA VAL A 161 -8.40 10.49 0.46
C VAL A 161 -8.89 9.58 -0.67
N GLU A 162 -9.15 8.31 -0.34
CA GLU A 162 -9.54 7.26 -1.28
C GLU A 162 -10.88 7.54 -1.99
N GLU A 163 -11.87 8.11 -1.29
CA GLU A 163 -13.18 8.44 -1.88
C GLU A 163 -13.13 9.61 -2.87
N ALA A 164 -12.12 10.49 -2.79
CA ALA A 164 -12.05 11.68 -3.64
C ALA A 164 -11.28 11.45 -4.97
N ASP A 165 -10.36 10.49 -5.02
CA ASP A 165 -9.40 10.34 -6.13
C ASP A 165 -9.65 9.08 -6.99
N LEU A 166 -10.32 8.04 -6.47
CA LEU A 166 -10.56 6.78 -7.19
C LEU A 166 -11.54 6.89 -8.38
N GLU A 167 -12.39 7.91 -8.42
CA GLU A 167 -13.28 8.18 -9.56
C GLU A 167 -12.66 9.09 -10.63
N ALA A 168 -11.49 9.68 -10.35
CA ALA A 168 -10.94 10.77 -11.15
C ALA A 168 -9.66 10.44 -11.95
N ASP A 169 -9.06 9.25 -11.80
CA ASP A 169 -7.77 8.96 -12.44
C ASP A 169 -7.87 8.15 -13.77
N PRO A 170 -7.66 8.79 -14.94
CA PRO A 170 -7.52 8.10 -16.23
C PRO A 170 -6.18 7.36 -16.42
N LEU A 171 -5.24 7.43 -15.47
CA LEU A 171 -3.90 6.82 -15.55
C LEU A 171 -3.79 5.42 -14.92
N TYR A 172 -4.91 4.80 -14.54
CA TYR A 172 -4.95 3.42 -14.05
C TYR A 172 -4.52 2.43 -15.17
N GLY A 173 -3.21 2.27 -15.35
CA GLY A 173 -2.60 1.46 -16.43
C GLY A 173 -1.33 2.04 -17.06
N LEU A 174 -0.88 3.25 -16.71
CA LEU A 174 0.42 3.75 -17.17
C LEU A 174 1.50 3.45 -16.13
N SER A 175 2.43 2.58 -16.51
CA SER A 175 3.65 2.32 -15.75
C SER A 175 4.38 3.65 -15.52
N LEU A 176 4.40 4.13 -14.27
CA LEU A 176 5.34 5.18 -13.89
C LEU A 176 6.75 4.68 -14.19
N ASN A 177 7.57 5.54 -14.78
CA ASN A 177 8.96 5.21 -15.07
C ASN A 177 9.73 5.07 -13.75
N LEU A 178 10.06 3.81 -13.39
CA LEU A 178 10.78 3.43 -12.18
C LEU A 178 12.18 4.06 -12.08
N SER A 179 12.74 4.64 -13.15
CA SER A 179 14.04 5.32 -13.12
C SER A 179 14.05 6.58 -12.24
N THR A 180 12.88 7.06 -11.83
CA THR A 180 12.76 8.22 -10.96
C THR A 180 12.83 7.83 -9.48
N ILE A 181 12.62 6.57 -9.09
CA ILE A 181 12.62 6.20 -7.65
C ILE A 181 14.00 6.41 -7.01
N ASP A 182 15.08 6.25 -7.75
CA ASP A 182 16.46 6.48 -7.26
C ASP A 182 16.77 7.96 -7.00
N THR A 183 15.98 8.90 -7.53
CA THR A 183 16.14 10.35 -7.24
C THR A 183 15.29 10.84 -6.08
N TRP A 184 14.46 9.98 -5.47
CA TRP A 184 13.65 10.36 -4.32
C TRP A 184 14.50 10.14 -3.07
N ASP A 185 15.25 11.18 -2.71
CA ASP A 185 15.94 11.27 -1.42
C ASP A 185 14.89 11.43 -0.30
N PHE A 186 14.37 10.31 0.19
CA PHE A 186 13.43 10.25 1.31
C PHE A 186 14.08 10.49 2.68
N GLY A 187 15.31 11.02 2.72
CA GLY A 187 15.92 11.49 3.97
C GLY A 187 15.89 10.43 5.06
N LEU A 188 16.33 9.21 4.75
CA LEU A 188 16.53 8.14 5.74
C LEU A 188 17.51 8.65 6.80
N GLN A 189 16.96 9.22 7.87
CA GLN A 189 17.75 9.68 8.99
C GLN A 189 18.28 8.43 9.69
N LYS A 190 19.58 8.18 9.50
CA LYS A 190 20.35 7.19 10.24
C LYS A 190 20.06 7.42 11.73
N VAL A 191 19.31 6.51 12.36
CA VAL A 191 19.06 6.54 13.80
C VAL A 191 20.43 6.43 14.47
N GLY A 192 20.93 7.56 14.95
CA GLY A 192 22.21 7.66 15.64
C GLY A 192 22.12 6.92 16.96
N GLY A 193 22.59 5.67 16.98
CA GLY A 193 22.98 4.99 18.21
C GLY A 193 24.24 5.65 18.76
N GLY A 194 24.05 6.62 19.67
CA GLY A 194 25.12 7.23 20.44
C GLY A 194 25.57 6.32 21.59
N GLY A 195 26.88 6.11 21.66
CA GLY A 195 27.62 5.53 22.78
C GLY A 195 29.03 5.22 22.29
N GLY A 196 30.11 5.87 22.72
CA GLY A 196 30.36 6.74 23.86
C GLY A 196 31.83 6.48 24.20
N GLY A 197 32.74 7.25 23.59
CA GLY A 197 34.18 7.00 23.66
C GLY A 197 34.96 8.21 24.18
N GLY A 198 35.76 7.96 25.22
CA GLY A 198 37.12 8.50 25.42
C GLY A 198 37.26 10.00 25.64
N GLY A 199 37.49 10.40 26.89
CA GLY A 199 37.87 11.77 27.24
C GLY A 199 39.31 12.14 26.95
N THR A 200 39.60 13.42 27.15
CA THR A 200 40.83 13.98 27.76
C THR A 200 40.58 15.46 28.04
N ASP A 201 40.60 15.84 29.32
CA ASP A 201 40.75 17.21 29.80
C ASP A 201 42.18 17.72 29.52
N GLY A 202 42.33 19.01 29.25
CA GLY A 202 43.65 19.62 29.13
C GLY A 202 43.68 21.06 28.62
N ASP A 203 43.73 21.97 29.58
CA ASP A 203 44.37 23.29 29.56
C ASP A 203 43.68 24.56 29.04
N ALA A 204 43.91 25.59 29.85
CA ALA A 204 43.31 26.91 29.87
C ALA A 204 44.35 28.01 29.56
N ALA A 205 43.82 29.24 29.45
CA ALA A 205 44.49 30.55 29.35
C ALA A 205 44.96 30.95 27.93
N THR A 206 44.82 32.20 27.45
CA THR A 206 44.82 33.51 28.13
C THR A 206 44.31 34.63 27.20
N ALA A 207 43.67 35.65 27.80
CA ALA A 207 43.65 37.10 27.48
C ALA A 207 43.10 37.70 26.15
N ALA A 208 42.28 38.75 26.37
CA ALA A 208 41.65 39.75 25.49
C ALA A 208 42.67 40.83 24.96
N PRO A 209 42.30 41.99 24.33
CA PRO A 209 40.97 42.54 23.97
C PRO A 209 40.85 43.18 22.54
N ALA A 210 39.65 43.67 22.22
CA ALA A 210 39.28 44.44 21.01
C ALA A 210 40.00 45.80 20.88
N PRO A 211 40.04 46.44 19.69
CA PRO A 211 39.01 47.46 19.40
C PRO A 211 38.64 47.72 17.90
N ALA A 212 37.54 48.47 17.76
CA ALA A 212 37.20 49.49 16.74
C ALA A 212 36.74 49.12 15.32
N GLN A 213 35.49 49.51 15.04
CA GLN A 213 34.94 49.78 13.70
C GLN A 213 35.63 50.99 13.04
N PRO A 214 35.53 51.12 11.70
CA PRO A 214 34.67 52.19 11.17
C PRO A 214 33.86 51.79 9.91
N GLN A 215 32.61 52.26 9.82
CA GLN A 215 31.93 52.55 8.55
C GLN A 215 32.60 53.79 7.91
N PRO A 216 32.61 53.96 6.57
CA PRO A 216 31.48 54.64 5.92
C PRO A 216 31.21 54.31 4.42
N GLN A 217 29.94 54.53 4.08
CA GLN A 217 29.36 55.21 2.91
C GLN A 217 29.42 54.65 1.48
N ARG A 218 28.19 54.64 0.93
CA ARG A 218 27.79 54.59 -0.47
C ARG A 218 28.50 55.63 -1.34
N ALA A 219 28.70 55.26 -2.60
CA ALA A 219 28.46 56.12 -3.75
C ALA A 219 27.43 55.41 -4.64
#